data_AF-K2BER8-F1
#
_entry.id   AF-K2BER8-F1
#
_cell.length_a   1.000
_cell.length_b   1.000
_cell.length_c   1.000
_cell.angle_alpha   90.00
_cell.angle_beta   90.00
_cell.angle_gamma   90.00
#
_symmetry.space_group_name_H-M   'P 1'
#
loop_
_entity.id
_entity.type
_entity.pdbx_description
1 polymer ?
#
loop_
_entity_poly.entity_id
_entity_poly.type
_entity_poly.pdbx_seq_one_letter_code
_entity_poly.pdbx_strand_id
1 'polypeptide(L)'
;MVGFANRLKQLNENQDGKRKAAERKNGEREGSKSEVGKALAETEAALAEAKGSADEAQTEIAGADSFVQEHGENLDPEVADGLATLRAKAGEAIKKFEDLSGRVDALRAKLAALDSGEAEEIGKRFDTVIGSGVHQEQSVNEPHGRSPMDAIIAQYEQDRLDASQRNQNYRVERDSSTSPEITVYTKDESGMEVPHRFTIEVLDSPEHPTLPEAYALLQNNFDPEELDSLELVKDQMRGLRCGYEMGAKISLFAIKDENGEVITTLDGGLLPLLDEQGNETGEKVFGVFYVATDDKWKKYGLGREIMLDAYRFMEQKAKEQSTKLIGATGECTWTSQRYWENLGWRRVYGDDGKGVIEEIRYTQPPLEFDLETGEVEEGSGEAPEHFMVHLFDKSALADPRETARRLTSMCRAIYRTNNYINEKAFKEAHPGRPENAKAAYENHLRAIKPLEESFAEQLKGGRPIGFYSEAELIVLAKKGREVVEAWGSDEEKDAVQNRREIKEVF
;
A
#
# COMPACT_ATOMS: atom_id res chain seq x y z
N MET A 1 38.54 53.70 10.95
CA MET A 1 37.98 53.74 9.58
C MET A 1 38.67 52.79 8.59
N VAL A 2 40.00 52.61 8.61
CA VAL A 2 40.73 51.72 7.67
C VAL A 2 40.30 50.23 7.75
N GLY A 3 39.96 49.71 8.94
CA GLY A 3 39.53 48.31 9.11
C GLY A 3 38.16 47.96 8.53
N PHE A 4 37.27 48.95 8.34
CA PHE A 4 35.93 48.72 7.78
C PHE A 4 35.98 48.60 6.25
N ALA A 5 36.80 49.44 5.59
CA ALA A 5 37.01 49.39 4.15
C ALA A 5 37.63 48.05 3.69
N ASN A 6 38.57 47.49 4.46
CA ASN A 6 39.18 46.20 4.14
C ASN A 6 38.20 45.02 4.28
N ARG A 7 37.28 45.05 5.24
CA ARG A 7 36.23 44.01 5.39
C ARG A 7 35.20 44.09 4.27
N LEU A 8 34.79 45.29 3.86
CA LEU A 8 33.89 45.47 2.70
C LEU A 8 34.52 44.96 1.41
N LYS A 9 35.82 45.20 1.20
CA LYS A 9 36.55 44.69 0.04
C LYS A 9 36.60 43.16 0.02
N GLN A 10 36.92 42.52 1.14
CA GLN A 10 36.93 41.05 1.24
C GLN A 10 35.55 40.42 1.06
N LEU A 11 34.49 41.08 1.55
CA LEU A 11 33.11 40.60 1.34
C LEU A 11 32.71 40.68 -0.14
N ASN A 12 33.05 41.76 -0.85
CA ASN A 12 32.78 41.88 -2.28
C ASN A 12 33.57 40.86 -3.11
N GLU A 13 34.85 40.64 -2.81
CA GLU A 13 35.68 39.63 -3.50
C GLU A 13 35.14 38.21 -3.29
N ASN A 14 34.64 37.90 -2.08
CA ASN A 14 34.00 36.61 -1.80
C ASN A 14 32.63 36.45 -2.48
N GLN A 15 31.86 37.53 -2.63
CA GLN A 15 30.59 37.50 -3.35
C GLN A 15 30.80 37.31 -4.87
N ASP A 16 31.78 37.99 -5.45
CA ASP A 16 32.15 37.81 -6.87
C ASP A 16 32.66 36.40 -7.16
N GLY A 17 33.45 35.81 -6.25
CA GLY A 17 33.89 34.42 -6.35
C GLY A 17 32.72 33.43 -6.34
N LYS A 18 31.76 33.60 -5.42
CA LYS A 18 30.55 32.77 -5.35
C LYS A 18 29.67 32.91 -6.59
N ARG A 19 29.53 34.14 -7.11
CA ARG A 19 28.74 34.41 -8.32
C ARG A 19 29.35 33.71 -9.55
N LYS A 20 30.67 33.83 -9.76
CA LYS A 20 31.35 33.15 -10.87
C LYS A 20 31.27 31.62 -10.79
N ALA A 21 31.33 31.06 -9.57
CA ALA A 21 31.16 29.63 -9.37
C ALA A 21 29.72 29.17 -9.70
N ALA A 22 28.71 29.94 -9.30
CA ALA A 22 27.31 29.66 -9.64
C ALA A 22 27.04 29.78 -11.15
N GLU A 23 27.57 30.81 -11.82
CA GLU A 23 27.45 30.99 -13.27
C GLU A 23 28.10 29.81 -14.03
N ARG A 24 29.25 29.31 -13.57
CA ARG A 24 29.90 28.13 -14.15
C ARG A 24 29.08 26.84 -13.95
N LYS A 25 28.57 26.59 -12.73
CA LYS A 25 27.73 25.42 -12.44
C LYS A 25 26.43 25.45 -13.26
N ASN A 26 25.86 26.64 -13.47
CA ASN A 26 24.68 26.80 -14.31
C ASN A 26 25.00 26.52 -15.80
N GLY A 27 26.15 26.98 -16.29
CA GLY A 27 26.60 26.67 -17.66
C GLY A 27 26.82 25.17 -17.92
N GLU A 28 27.43 24.46 -16.97
CA GLU A 28 27.64 23.00 -17.03
C GLU A 28 26.30 22.23 -17.00
N ARG A 29 25.33 22.72 -16.21
CA ARG A 29 23.97 22.17 -16.12
C ARG A 29 23.19 22.34 -17.42
N GLU A 30 23.21 23.53 -18.01
CA GLU A 30 22.55 23.80 -19.29
C GLU A 30 23.18 23.00 -20.44
N GLY A 31 24.50 22.82 -20.44
CA GLY A 31 25.18 21.91 -21.37
C GLY A 31 24.68 20.47 -21.24
N SER A 32 24.60 19.97 -20.00
CA SER A 32 24.11 18.60 -19.72
C SER A 32 22.64 18.41 -20.12
N LYS A 33 21.78 19.42 -19.90
CA LYS A 33 20.37 19.40 -20.37
C LYS A 33 20.28 19.29 -21.88
N SER A 34 21.10 20.06 -22.60
CA SER A 34 21.11 20.04 -24.06
C SER A 34 21.51 18.66 -24.59
N GLU A 35 22.53 18.02 -24.01
CA GLU A 35 22.96 16.68 -24.40
C GLU A 35 21.91 15.61 -24.10
N VAL A 36 21.31 15.63 -22.90
CA VAL A 36 20.25 14.68 -22.52
C VAL A 36 19.00 14.89 -23.38
N GLY A 37 18.62 16.14 -23.65
CA GLY A 37 17.49 16.45 -24.54
C GLY A 37 17.70 15.95 -25.97
N LYS A 38 18.92 16.05 -26.50
CA LYS A 38 19.26 15.48 -27.81
C LYS A 38 19.16 13.95 -27.82
N ALA A 39 19.73 13.28 -26.81
CA ALA A 39 19.66 11.82 -26.70
C ALA A 39 18.21 11.33 -26.52
N LEU A 40 17.37 12.09 -25.79
CA LEU A 40 15.95 11.82 -25.65
C LEU A 40 15.24 11.87 -27.01
N ALA A 41 15.43 12.95 -27.77
CA ALA A 41 14.81 13.08 -29.08
C ALA A 41 15.24 11.97 -30.06
N GLU A 42 16.52 11.59 -30.07
CA GLU A 42 17.02 10.48 -30.90
C GLU A 42 16.43 9.13 -30.47
N THR A 43 16.29 8.90 -29.16
CA THR A 43 15.72 7.64 -28.63
C THR A 43 14.21 7.58 -28.86
N GLU A 44 13.48 8.69 -28.73
CA GLU A 44 12.05 8.77 -29.04
C GLU A 44 11.77 8.50 -30.52
N ALA A 45 12.62 8.99 -31.43
CA ALA A 45 12.52 8.68 -32.85
C ALA A 45 12.74 7.17 -33.11
N ALA A 46 13.75 6.56 -32.49
CA ALA A 46 14.00 5.13 -32.59
C ALA A 46 12.88 4.28 -31.96
N LEU A 47 12.29 4.76 -30.86
CA LEU A 47 11.14 4.12 -30.20
C LEU A 47 9.92 4.10 -31.12
N ALA A 48 9.65 5.21 -31.83
CA ALA A 48 8.54 5.27 -32.77
C ALA A 48 8.70 4.26 -33.93
N GLU A 49 9.91 4.10 -34.46
CA GLU A 49 10.21 3.09 -35.49
C GLU A 49 10.08 1.66 -34.92
N ALA A 50 10.63 1.41 -33.73
CA ALA A 50 10.54 0.11 -33.07
C ALA A 50 9.10 -0.26 -32.73
N LYS A 51 8.26 0.72 -32.36
CA LYS A 51 6.84 0.52 -32.12
C LYS A 51 6.13 0.03 -33.38
N GLY A 52 6.37 0.67 -34.53
CA GLY A 52 5.80 0.21 -35.80
C GLY A 52 6.20 -1.23 -36.13
N SER A 53 7.47 -1.59 -35.92
CA SER A 53 7.95 -2.97 -36.11
C SER A 53 7.32 -3.96 -35.13
N ALA A 54 7.10 -3.56 -33.86
CA ALA A 54 6.48 -4.40 -32.85
C ALA A 54 4.98 -4.61 -33.12
N ASP A 55 4.26 -3.57 -33.55
CA ASP A 55 2.84 -3.62 -33.90
C ASP A 55 2.61 -4.53 -35.13
N GLU A 56 3.46 -4.42 -36.16
CA GLU A 56 3.47 -5.32 -37.33
C GLU A 56 3.73 -6.77 -36.90
N ALA A 57 4.77 -7.00 -36.08
CA ALA A 57 5.12 -8.30 -35.56
C ALA A 57 4.01 -8.95 -34.72
N GLN A 58 3.31 -8.17 -33.90
CA GLN A 58 2.15 -8.65 -33.12
C GLN A 58 0.99 -9.05 -34.03
N THR A 59 0.75 -8.27 -35.09
CA THR A 59 -0.29 -8.59 -36.09
C THR A 59 0.05 -9.89 -36.84
N GLU A 60 1.31 -10.08 -37.20
CA GLU A 60 1.79 -11.31 -37.86
C GLU A 60 1.67 -12.54 -36.93
N ILE A 61 2.02 -12.41 -35.64
CA ILE A 61 1.82 -13.47 -34.64
C ILE A 61 0.33 -13.80 -34.50
N ALA A 62 -0.55 -12.80 -34.36
CA ALA A 62 -1.98 -13.05 -34.20
C ALA A 62 -2.58 -13.80 -35.41
N GLY A 63 -2.12 -13.47 -36.62
CA GLY A 63 -2.47 -14.22 -37.83
C GLY A 63 -1.93 -15.65 -37.83
N ALA A 64 -0.68 -15.83 -37.41
CA ALA A 64 -0.06 -17.15 -37.26
C ALA A 64 -0.77 -18.03 -36.22
N ASP A 65 -1.14 -17.47 -35.08
CA ASP A 65 -1.85 -18.19 -34.02
C ASP A 65 -3.27 -18.58 -34.47
N SER A 66 -3.96 -17.69 -35.19
CA SER A 66 -5.24 -18.00 -35.83
C SER A 66 -5.10 -19.16 -36.84
N PHE A 67 -4.04 -19.14 -37.66
CA PHE A 67 -3.77 -20.22 -38.61
C PHE A 67 -3.52 -21.57 -37.91
N VAL A 68 -2.73 -21.57 -36.83
CA VAL A 68 -2.48 -22.76 -36.00
C VAL A 68 -3.79 -23.28 -35.40
N GLN A 69 -4.65 -22.39 -34.90
CA GLN A 69 -5.94 -22.75 -34.32
C GLN A 69 -6.89 -23.40 -35.35
N GLU A 70 -6.88 -22.91 -36.59
CA GLU A 70 -7.71 -23.48 -37.67
C GLU A 70 -7.22 -24.84 -38.17
N HIS A 71 -5.89 -25.07 -38.20
CA HIS A 71 -5.29 -26.25 -38.83
C HIS A 71 -4.89 -27.35 -37.82
N GLY A 72 -4.93 -27.06 -36.52
CA GLY A 72 -4.68 -28.03 -35.44
C GLY A 72 -3.24 -28.52 -35.37
N GLU A 73 -3.00 -29.63 -34.64
CA GLU A 73 -1.66 -30.18 -34.37
C GLU A 73 -0.96 -30.83 -35.58
N ASN A 74 -1.62 -30.89 -36.75
CA ASN A 74 -1.09 -31.55 -37.96
C ASN A 74 -0.43 -30.57 -38.94
N LEU A 75 0.27 -29.56 -38.43
CA LEU A 75 1.03 -28.64 -39.27
C LEU A 75 2.19 -29.36 -39.94
N ASP A 76 2.42 -29.04 -41.22
CA ASP A 76 3.62 -29.47 -41.91
C ASP A 76 4.86 -28.97 -41.14
N PRO A 77 5.90 -29.81 -40.93
CA PRO A 77 7.09 -29.42 -40.19
C PRO A 77 7.78 -28.16 -40.71
N GLU A 78 7.77 -27.90 -42.02
CA GLU A 78 8.36 -26.68 -42.61
C GLU A 78 7.54 -25.44 -42.24
N VAL A 79 6.21 -25.57 -42.18
CA VAL A 79 5.32 -24.49 -41.73
C VAL A 79 5.51 -24.22 -40.25
N ALA A 80 5.64 -25.25 -39.43
CA ALA A 80 5.92 -25.10 -38.00
C ALA A 80 7.26 -24.39 -37.74
N ASP A 81 8.31 -24.73 -38.49
CA ASP A 81 9.63 -24.06 -38.41
C ASP A 81 9.57 -22.58 -38.87
N GLY A 82 8.80 -22.31 -39.93
CA GLY A 82 8.52 -20.95 -40.39
C GLY A 82 7.82 -20.10 -39.32
N LEU A 83 6.81 -20.67 -38.64
CA LEU A 83 6.10 -20.01 -37.55
C LEU A 83 6.99 -19.79 -36.31
N ALA A 84 7.86 -20.74 -35.98
CA ALA A 84 8.83 -20.56 -34.90
C ALA A 84 9.81 -19.41 -35.19
N THR A 85 10.30 -19.33 -36.44
CA THR A 85 11.17 -18.23 -36.89
C THR A 85 10.45 -16.87 -36.84
N LEU A 86 9.19 -16.83 -37.26
CA LEU A 86 8.35 -15.63 -37.21
C LEU A 86 8.19 -15.14 -35.76
N ARG A 87 7.81 -16.04 -34.84
CA ARG A 87 7.68 -15.73 -33.41
C ARG A 87 8.99 -15.25 -32.79
N ALA A 88 10.13 -15.82 -33.18
CA ALA A 88 11.44 -15.38 -32.71
C ALA A 88 11.75 -13.93 -33.14
N LYS A 89 11.54 -13.61 -34.42
CA LYS A 89 11.73 -12.23 -34.94
C LYS A 89 10.79 -11.23 -34.29
N ALA A 90 9.55 -11.62 -34.08
CA ALA A 90 8.57 -10.78 -33.40
C ALA A 90 8.94 -10.54 -31.94
N GLY A 91 9.45 -11.56 -31.24
CA GLY A 91 10.01 -11.41 -29.90
C GLY A 91 11.20 -10.44 -29.84
N GLU A 92 12.10 -10.48 -30.83
CA GLU A 92 13.20 -9.51 -30.94
C GLU A 92 12.70 -8.07 -31.17
N ALA A 93 11.67 -7.88 -32.00
CA ALA A 93 11.08 -6.58 -32.26
C ALA A 93 10.38 -5.99 -31.02
N ILE A 94 9.58 -6.79 -30.31
CA ILE A 94 8.92 -6.38 -29.05
C ILE A 94 9.96 -6.03 -27.99
N LYS A 95 10.99 -6.87 -27.81
CA LYS A 95 12.05 -6.61 -26.85
C LYS A 95 12.80 -5.31 -27.15
N LYS A 96 13.10 -5.04 -28.42
CA LYS A 96 13.74 -3.78 -28.85
C LYS A 96 12.87 -2.55 -28.52
N PHE A 97 11.55 -2.65 -28.71
CA PHE A 97 10.61 -1.60 -28.32
C PHE A 97 10.62 -1.36 -26.80
N GLU A 98 10.56 -2.42 -26.00
CA GLU A 98 10.60 -2.33 -24.53
C GLU A 98 11.91 -1.71 -24.02
N ASP A 99 13.05 -2.15 -24.55
CA ASP A 99 14.38 -1.60 -24.21
C ASP A 99 14.47 -0.10 -24.51
N LEU A 100 13.93 0.34 -25.67
CA LEU A 100 13.89 1.75 -26.04
C LEU A 100 12.91 2.56 -25.18
N SER A 101 11.77 1.98 -24.79
CA SER A 101 10.80 2.63 -23.91
C SER A 101 11.43 2.92 -22.54
N GLY A 102 12.11 1.93 -21.95
CA GLY A 102 12.83 2.12 -20.69
C GLY A 102 13.93 3.18 -20.78
N ARG A 103 14.61 3.28 -21.92
CA ARG A 103 15.61 4.34 -22.16
C ARG A 103 14.98 5.74 -22.28
N VAL A 104 13.81 5.87 -22.90
CA VAL A 104 13.07 7.14 -22.97
C VAL A 104 12.68 7.61 -21.57
N ASP A 105 12.11 6.72 -20.74
CA ASP A 105 11.71 7.05 -19.38
C ASP A 105 12.92 7.46 -18.52
N ALA A 106 14.03 6.75 -18.65
CA ALA A 106 15.29 7.09 -18.00
C ALA A 106 15.80 8.48 -18.39
N LEU A 107 15.76 8.83 -19.67
CA LEU A 107 16.21 10.14 -20.16
C LEU A 107 15.27 11.27 -19.71
N ARG A 108 13.95 11.03 -19.66
CA ARG A 108 12.97 11.98 -19.10
C ARG A 108 13.21 12.24 -17.62
N ALA A 109 13.45 11.19 -16.83
CA ALA A 109 13.78 11.32 -15.41
C ALA A 109 15.08 12.11 -15.20
N LYS A 110 16.12 11.83 -16.02
CA LYS A 110 17.39 12.57 -15.97
C LYS A 110 17.22 14.05 -16.33
N LEU A 111 16.37 14.36 -17.31
CA LEU A 111 16.07 15.74 -17.70
C LEU A 111 15.31 16.47 -16.58
N ALA A 112 14.33 15.82 -15.96
CA ALA A 112 13.59 16.36 -14.82
C ALA A 112 14.50 16.64 -13.60
N ALA A 113 15.44 15.74 -13.29
CA ALA A 113 16.45 15.96 -12.24
C ALA A 113 17.41 17.11 -12.57
N LEU A 114 17.78 17.25 -13.85
CA LEU A 114 18.51 18.40 -14.33
C LEU A 114 17.68 19.69 -14.27
N ASP A 115 16.35 19.65 -14.25
CA ASP A 115 15.48 20.82 -14.04
C ASP A 115 15.22 21.14 -12.55
N SER A 116 15.23 20.14 -11.66
CA SER A 116 15.12 20.34 -10.20
C SER A 116 16.41 20.83 -9.54
N GLY A 117 17.58 20.52 -10.11
CA GLY A 117 18.88 20.92 -9.58
C GLY A 117 19.59 19.84 -8.75
N GLU A 118 19.07 18.62 -8.79
CA GLU A 118 19.52 17.45 -8.01
C GLU A 118 20.51 16.54 -8.78
N ALA A 119 21.07 17.06 -9.89
CA ALA A 119 21.82 16.30 -10.89
C ALA A 119 23.02 15.49 -10.37
N GLU A 120 23.60 15.86 -9.22
CA GLU A 120 24.83 15.27 -8.68
C GLU A 120 24.61 13.92 -7.96
N GLU A 121 23.39 13.63 -7.51
CA GLU A 121 23.10 12.43 -6.70
C GLU A 121 22.49 11.28 -7.55
N ILE A 122 21.77 11.62 -8.62
CA ILE A 122 21.11 10.64 -9.51
C ILE A 122 22.09 10.04 -10.53
N GLY A 123 23.11 10.80 -10.97
CA GLY A 123 24.12 10.30 -11.92
C GLY A 123 24.91 9.09 -11.40
N LYS A 124 25.16 9.00 -10.09
CA LYS A 124 25.85 7.86 -9.46
C LYS A 124 24.97 6.62 -9.28
N ARG A 125 23.65 6.78 -9.30
CA ARG A 125 22.69 5.66 -9.25
C ARG A 125 22.53 4.98 -10.61
N PHE A 126 22.88 5.68 -11.70
CA PHE A 126 22.49 5.28 -13.06
C PHE A 126 23.49 4.35 -13.78
N ASP A 127 24.79 4.49 -13.57
CA ASP A 127 25.80 3.62 -14.21
C ASP A 127 25.70 2.15 -13.77
N THR A 128 24.97 1.87 -12.69
CA THR A 128 24.75 0.53 -12.13
C THR A 128 23.56 -0.21 -12.77
N VAL A 129 22.61 0.49 -13.39
CA VAL A 129 21.32 -0.10 -13.86
C VAL A 129 21.44 -0.73 -15.25
N ILE A 130 22.36 -0.26 -16.10
CA ILE A 130 22.45 -0.69 -17.50
C ILE A 130 23.32 -1.98 -17.66
N GLY A 131 24.02 -2.42 -16.60
CA GLY A 131 25.03 -3.47 -16.68
C GLY A 131 24.59 -4.91 -16.37
N SER A 132 23.43 -5.17 -15.79
CA SER A 132 23.07 -6.52 -15.31
C SER A 132 21.60 -6.87 -15.57
N GLY A 133 21.34 -7.56 -16.68
CA GLY A 133 20.08 -8.23 -16.95
C GLY A 133 19.87 -9.42 -16.02
N VAL A 134 19.44 -9.14 -14.80
CA VAL A 134 18.74 -10.03 -13.85
C VAL A 134 17.89 -9.06 -13.02
N HIS A 135 16.60 -9.36 -12.82
CA HIS A 135 15.77 -8.67 -11.83
C HIS A 135 16.34 -8.89 -10.42
N GLN A 136 17.41 -8.18 -10.09
CA GLN A 136 17.68 -7.75 -8.73
C GLN A 136 17.00 -6.40 -8.60
N GLU A 137 15.82 -6.41 -7.99
CA GLU A 137 15.30 -5.21 -7.33
C GLU A 137 16.43 -4.71 -6.42
N GLN A 138 17.03 -3.58 -6.81
CA GLN A 138 18.09 -2.99 -6.02
C GLN A 138 17.49 -2.64 -4.67
N SER A 139 18.02 -3.27 -3.62
CA SER A 139 17.94 -2.73 -2.28
C SER A 139 18.32 -1.26 -2.40
N VAL A 140 17.38 -0.37 -2.10
CA VAL A 140 17.72 1.02 -1.80
C VAL A 140 18.86 0.89 -0.80
N ASN A 141 20.05 1.42 -1.12
CA ASN A 141 21.15 1.49 -0.16
C ASN A 141 20.60 2.28 1.02
N GLU A 142 20.07 1.56 2.03
CA GLU A 142 19.57 2.14 3.25
C GLU A 142 20.74 2.94 3.80
N PRO A 143 20.61 4.27 3.98
CA PRO A 143 21.64 5.01 4.67
C PRO A 143 21.83 4.33 6.02
N HIS A 144 22.99 3.68 6.22
CA HIS A 144 23.27 2.87 7.40
C HIS A 144 22.86 3.63 8.66
N GLY A 145 21.78 3.18 9.31
CA GLY A 145 21.28 3.75 10.56
C GLY A 145 19.86 4.34 10.59
N ARG A 146 19.08 4.33 9.49
CA ARG A 146 17.64 4.66 9.55
C ARG A 146 16.78 3.41 9.78
N SER A 147 15.73 3.51 10.60
CA SER A 147 14.75 2.43 10.79
C SER A 147 14.02 2.18 9.45
N PRO A 148 13.62 0.94 9.11
CA PRO A 148 12.74 0.69 7.96
C PRO A 148 11.46 1.55 8.00
N MET A 149 10.95 1.86 9.20
CA MET A 149 9.84 2.78 9.37
C MET A 149 10.18 4.22 8.94
N ASP A 150 11.39 4.71 9.20
CA ASP A 150 11.81 6.05 8.78
C ASP A 150 11.85 6.15 7.25
N ALA A 151 12.21 5.07 6.56
CA ALA A 151 12.20 5.02 5.10
C ALA A 151 10.76 5.09 4.55
N ILE A 152 9.83 4.40 5.20
CA ILE A 152 8.40 4.46 4.86
C ILE A 152 7.83 5.86 5.12
N ILE A 153 8.08 6.45 6.29
CA ILE A 153 7.66 7.81 6.61
C ILE A 153 8.22 8.81 5.59
N ALA A 154 9.49 8.68 5.22
CA ALA A 154 10.10 9.53 4.20
C ALA A 154 9.44 9.36 2.82
N GLN A 155 9.09 8.13 2.43
CA GLN A 155 8.36 7.88 1.18
C GLN A 155 6.99 8.56 1.20
N TYR A 156 6.23 8.44 2.29
CA TYR A 156 4.93 9.11 2.42
C TYR A 156 5.04 10.63 2.36
N GLU A 157 6.07 11.21 3.01
CA GLU A 157 6.33 12.64 2.97
C GLU A 157 6.62 13.10 1.53
N GLN A 158 7.37 12.31 0.76
CA GLN A 158 7.60 12.56 -0.66
C GLN A 158 6.31 12.42 -1.48
N ASP A 159 5.54 11.35 -1.30
CA ASP A 159 4.28 11.11 -2.01
C ASP A 159 3.24 12.22 -1.73
N ARG A 160 3.27 12.80 -0.53
CA ARG A 160 2.45 13.98 -0.15
C ARG A 160 2.89 15.23 -0.91
N LEU A 161 4.20 15.48 -1.01
CA LEU A 161 4.74 16.61 -1.78
C LEU A 161 4.36 16.47 -3.26
N ASP A 162 4.55 15.29 -3.83
CA ASP A 162 4.21 14.99 -5.23
C ASP A 162 2.69 15.09 -5.49
N ALA A 163 1.86 14.63 -4.54
CA ALA A 163 0.41 14.78 -4.62
C ALA A 163 0.00 16.26 -4.56
N SER A 164 0.61 17.04 -3.67
CA SER A 164 0.34 18.49 -3.55
C SER A 164 0.81 19.27 -4.79
N GLN A 165 1.88 18.84 -5.46
CA GLN A 165 2.34 19.46 -6.70
C GLN A 165 1.43 19.11 -7.89
N ARG A 166 0.94 17.86 -7.96
CA ARG A 166 0.01 17.41 -9.01
C ARG A 166 -1.39 17.99 -8.83
N ASN A 167 -1.84 18.15 -7.59
CA ASN A 167 -3.18 18.64 -7.31
C ASN A 167 -3.20 20.15 -7.20
N GLN A 168 -3.67 20.81 -8.24
CA GLN A 168 -3.77 22.26 -8.26
C GLN A 168 -4.80 22.82 -7.25
N ASN A 169 -5.63 21.99 -6.62
CA ASN A 169 -6.75 22.44 -5.79
C ASN A 169 -6.46 22.44 -4.28
N TYR A 170 -5.40 21.76 -3.83
CA TYR A 170 -5.00 21.81 -2.43
C TYR A 170 -3.54 21.45 -2.19
N ARG A 171 -3.03 21.85 -1.02
CA ARG A 171 -1.70 21.50 -0.53
C ARG A 171 -1.76 21.21 0.97
N VAL A 172 -1.02 20.20 1.43
CA VAL A 172 -0.94 19.84 2.85
C VAL A 172 0.45 20.19 3.38
N GLU A 173 0.50 20.91 4.49
CA GLU A 173 1.73 21.24 5.21
C GLU A 173 1.70 20.66 6.63
N ARG A 174 2.89 20.30 7.11
CA ARG A 174 3.17 20.05 8.52
C ARG A 174 4.40 20.84 8.92
N ASP A 175 4.38 21.45 10.10
CA ASP A 175 5.50 22.20 10.65
C ASP A 175 6.75 21.33 10.86
N SER A 176 6.53 20.06 11.22
CA SER A 176 7.56 19.03 11.28
C SER A 176 6.94 17.65 11.11
N SER A 177 7.76 16.64 10.85
CA SER A 177 7.30 15.25 10.80
C SER A 177 6.63 14.83 12.10
N THR A 178 7.06 15.32 13.26
CA THR A 178 6.48 14.98 14.57
C THR A 178 5.39 15.95 15.04
N SER A 179 5.03 16.96 14.24
CA SER A 179 4.00 17.92 14.64
C SER A 179 2.63 17.25 14.62
N PRO A 180 1.82 17.39 15.69
CA PRO A 180 0.41 17.03 15.64
C PRO A 180 -0.41 18.02 14.81
N GLU A 181 0.15 19.18 14.46
CA GLU A 181 -0.53 20.21 13.67
C GLU A 181 -0.36 19.98 12.16
N ILE A 182 -1.48 20.05 11.45
CA ILE A 182 -1.56 19.96 9.99
C ILE A 182 -2.25 21.21 9.48
N THR A 183 -1.75 21.80 8.40
CA THR A 183 -2.46 22.84 7.66
C THR A 183 -2.79 22.35 6.26
N VAL A 184 -4.07 22.35 5.91
CA VAL A 184 -4.54 22.11 4.54
C VAL A 184 -4.89 23.44 3.90
N TYR A 185 -4.23 23.76 2.80
CA TYR A 185 -4.54 24.91 1.96
C TYR A 185 -5.50 24.45 0.87
N THR A 186 -6.73 24.96 0.85
CA THR A 186 -7.70 24.72 -0.23
C THR A 186 -7.85 25.96 -1.09
N LYS A 187 -8.35 25.84 -2.33
CA LYS A 187 -8.69 27.01 -3.16
C LYS A 187 -10.16 27.38 -3.04
N ASP A 188 -10.45 28.68 -2.88
CA ASP A 188 -11.80 29.22 -2.98
C ASP A 188 -12.23 29.42 -4.45
N GLU A 189 -13.44 29.96 -4.68
CA GLU A 189 -13.97 30.23 -6.02
C GLU A 189 -13.12 31.22 -6.83
N SER A 190 -12.30 32.04 -6.16
CA SER A 190 -11.37 32.98 -6.80
C SER A 190 -10.00 32.37 -7.09
N GLY A 191 -9.77 31.12 -6.66
CA GLY A 191 -8.48 30.43 -6.78
C GLY A 191 -7.48 30.80 -5.70
N MET A 192 -7.88 31.59 -4.69
CA MET A 192 -7.03 31.98 -3.57
C MET A 192 -6.93 30.84 -2.55
N GLU A 193 -5.74 30.66 -1.98
CA GLU A 193 -5.52 29.64 -0.94
C GLU A 193 -6.13 30.08 0.39
N VAL A 194 -6.93 29.19 0.98
CA VAL A 194 -7.54 29.31 2.30
C VAL A 194 -6.93 28.24 3.20
N PRO A 195 -6.20 28.61 4.27
CA PRO A 195 -5.62 27.65 5.20
C PRO A 195 -6.67 27.14 6.17
N HIS A 196 -6.69 25.83 6.40
CA HIS A 196 -7.50 25.15 7.41
C HIS A 196 -6.56 24.38 8.32
N ARG A 197 -6.66 24.62 9.63
CA ARG A 197 -5.77 24.01 10.62
C ARG A 197 -6.44 22.83 11.29
N PHE A 198 -5.64 21.81 11.53
CA PHE A 198 -6.05 20.60 12.20
C PHE A 198 -5.02 20.16 13.24
N THR A 199 -5.48 19.36 14.19
CA THR A 199 -4.65 18.75 15.24
C THR A 199 -4.90 17.26 15.31
N ILE A 200 -3.85 16.46 15.45
CA ILE A 200 -3.93 15.01 15.69
C ILE A 200 -3.83 14.74 17.18
N GLU A 201 -4.75 13.92 17.66
CA GLU A 201 -4.85 13.47 19.05
C GLU A 201 -4.89 11.94 19.08
N VAL A 202 -4.15 11.33 20.01
CA VAL A 202 -4.22 9.89 20.27
C VAL A 202 -5.19 9.65 21.41
N LEU A 203 -6.19 8.79 21.18
CA LEU A 203 -7.17 8.36 22.16
C LEU A 203 -6.74 6.97 22.64
N ASP A 204 -5.93 6.90 23.69
CA ASP A 204 -5.38 5.65 24.24
C ASP A 204 -6.11 5.15 25.50
N SER A 205 -7.24 5.78 25.83
CA SER A 205 -8.07 5.47 27.00
C SER A 205 -9.55 5.37 26.63
N PRO A 206 -10.29 4.35 27.13
CA PRO A 206 -11.73 4.20 26.87
C PRO A 206 -12.59 5.30 27.51
N GLU A 207 -12.02 6.08 28.43
CA GLU A 207 -12.66 7.24 29.05
C GLU A 207 -12.25 8.57 28.39
N HIS A 208 -11.54 8.53 27.25
CA HIS A 208 -11.10 9.74 26.56
C HIS A 208 -12.30 10.60 26.12
N PRO A 209 -12.33 11.92 26.42
CA PRO A 209 -13.51 12.76 26.17
C PRO A 209 -13.90 12.88 24.69
N THR A 210 -12.94 12.78 23.78
CA THR A 210 -13.17 12.82 22.32
C THR A 210 -13.60 11.48 21.71
N LEU A 211 -13.55 10.37 22.47
CA LEU A 211 -13.93 9.05 21.96
C LEU A 211 -15.36 8.97 21.41
N PRO A 212 -16.40 9.53 22.07
CA PRO A 212 -17.76 9.46 21.53
C PRO A 212 -17.92 10.17 20.19
N GLU A 213 -17.23 11.30 19.98
CA GLU A 213 -17.28 12.06 18.72
C GLU A 213 -16.53 11.32 17.60
N ALA A 214 -15.36 10.76 17.92
CA ALA A 214 -14.60 9.94 16.97
C ALA A 214 -15.39 8.69 16.56
N TYR A 215 -16.05 8.02 17.50
CA TYR A 215 -16.90 6.87 17.21
C TYR A 215 -18.15 7.26 16.39
N ALA A 216 -18.78 8.40 16.68
CA ALA A 216 -19.91 8.88 15.88
C ALA A 216 -19.52 9.10 14.40
N LEU A 217 -18.29 9.55 14.13
CA LEU A 217 -17.79 9.66 12.76
C LEU A 217 -17.68 8.29 12.06
N LEU A 218 -17.28 7.24 12.79
CA LEU A 218 -17.30 5.86 12.27
C LEU A 218 -18.74 5.42 11.95
N GLN A 219 -19.68 5.59 12.89
CA GLN A 219 -21.09 5.23 12.69
C GLN A 219 -21.74 5.92 11.49
N ASN A 220 -21.26 7.12 11.13
CA ASN A 220 -21.77 7.84 9.95
C ASN A 220 -21.17 7.35 8.62
N ASN A 221 -20.12 6.53 8.65
CA ASN A 221 -19.39 6.09 7.45
C ASN A 221 -19.41 4.57 7.24
N PHE A 222 -19.82 3.79 8.24
CA PHE A 222 -19.91 2.34 8.19
C PHE A 222 -21.32 1.90 8.54
N ASP A 223 -21.78 0.84 7.90
CA ASP A 223 -23.08 0.27 8.23
C ASP A 223 -23.03 -0.39 9.62
N PRO A 224 -24.15 -0.47 10.37
CA PRO A 224 -24.16 -1.05 11.71
C PRO A 224 -23.58 -2.47 11.79
N GLU A 225 -23.75 -3.26 10.73
CA GLU A 225 -23.19 -4.61 10.59
C GLU A 225 -21.67 -4.65 10.35
N GLU A 226 -21.06 -3.55 9.92
CA GLU A 226 -19.63 -3.45 9.61
C GLU A 226 -18.80 -2.89 10.78
N LEU A 227 -19.45 -2.31 11.80
CA LEU A 227 -18.80 -1.54 12.86
C LEU A 227 -19.05 -2.13 14.24
N ASP A 228 -17.97 -2.42 14.97
CA ASP A 228 -18.04 -2.83 16.38
C ASP A 228 -18.78 -1.79 17.23
N SER A 229 -19.62 -2.24 18.18
CA SER A 229 -20.28 -1.33 19.11
C SER A 229 -19.30 -0.49 19.96
N LEU A 230 -19.70 0.72 20.40
CA LEU A 230 -18.84 1.59 21.24
C LEU A 230 -18.35 0.90 22.51
N GLU A 231 -19.17 0.06 23.14
CA GLU A 231 -18.76 -0.68 24.34
C GLU A 231 -17.71 -1.74 24.00
N LEU A 232 -17.82 -2.40 22.84
CA LEU A 232 -16.80 -3.32 22.36
C LEU A 232 -15.49 -2.60 22.02
N VAL A 233 -15.54 -1.44 21.36
CA VAL A 233 -14.36 -0.59 21.12
C VAL A 233 -13.68 -0.22 22.44
N LYS A 234 -14.45 0.22 23.45
CA LYS A 234 -13.89 0.53 24.78
C LYS A 234 -13.24 -0.70 25.43
N ASP A 235 -13.84 -1.87 25.29
CA ASP A 235 -13.25 -3.13 25.77
C ASP A 235 -11.93 -3.43 25.04
N GLN A 236 -11.89 -3.31 23.72
CA GLN A 236 -10.68 -3.52 22.93
C GLN A 236 -9.57 -2.52 23.30
N MET A 237 -9.90 -1.28 23.66
CA MET A 237 -8.93 -0.29 24.18
C MET A 237 -8.35 -0.73 25.55
N ARG A 238 -9.12 -1.48 26.35
CA ARG A 238 -8.64 -2.12 27.59
C ARG A 238 -7.85 -3.39 27.31
N GLY A 239 -7.88 -3.90 26.09
CA GLY A 239 -7.31 -5.17 25.68
C GLY A 239 -8.21 -6.35 26.02
N LEU A 240 -9.52 -6.11 25.96
CA LEU A 240 -10.57 -7.06 26.28
C LEU A 240 -11.49 -7.26 25.08
N ARG A 241 -12.03 -8.47 24.91
CA ARG A 241 -13.18 -8.75 24.06
C ARG A 241 -14.25 -9.40 24.90
N CYS A 242 -15.43 -8.77 24.97
CA CYS A 242 -16.52 -9.16 25.85
C CYS A 242 -16.06 -9.30 27.32
N GLY A 243 -15.21 -8.38 27.81
CA GLY A 243 -14.66 -8.42 29.17
C GLY A 243 -13.48 -9.39 29.43
N TYR A 244 -12.96 -10.10 28.42
CA TYR A 244 -11.84 -11.04 28.58
C TYR A 244 -10.61 -10.64 27.76
N GLU A 245 -9.42 -10.87 28.31
CA GLU A 245 -8.16 -10.51 27.67
C GLU A 245 -8.00 -11.11 26.26
N MET A 246 -7.65 -10.24 25.29
CA MET A 246 -7.52 -10.59 23.87
C MET A 246 -6.09 -10.42 23.32
N GLY A 247 -5.09 -10.23 24.20
CA GLY A 247 -3.66 -10.17 23.85
C GLY A 247 -3.21 -8.92 23.06
N ALA A 248 -4.14 -8.09 22.58
CA ALA A 248 -3.88 -6.84 21.88
C ALA A 248 -4.74 -5.72 22.47
N LYS A 249 -4.23 -4.49 22.43
CA LYS A 249 -4.97 -3.26 22.75
C LYS A 249 -5.07 -2.41 21.51
N ILE A 250 -6.27 -1.89 21.22
CA ILE A 250 -6.44 -0.89 20.17
C ILE A 250 -6.24 0.52 20.74
N SER A 251 -6.04 1.47 19.85
CA SER A 251 -6.04 2.90 20.13
C SER A 251 -6.74 3.59 18.98
N LEU A 252 -7.48 4.64 19.30
CA LEU A 252 -8.04 5.50 18.26
C LEU A 252 -7.16 6.73 18.09
N PHE A 253 -7.22 7.31 16.90
CA PHE A 253 -6.58 8.56 16.55
C PHE A 253 -7.66 9.47 16.02
N ALA A 254 -7.62 10.76 16.36
CA ALA A 254 -8.57 11.75 15.86
C ALA A 254 -7.82 12.94 15.26
N ILE A 255 -8.23 13.38 14.07
CA ILE A 255 -7.92 14.71 13.53
C ILE A 255 -9.07 15.64 13.88
N LYS A 256 -8.78 16.75 14.55
CA LYS A 256 -9.74 17.77 14.94
C LYS A 256 -9.48 19.08 14.21
N ASP A 257 -10.54 19.78 13.83
CA ASP A 257 -10.43 21.12 13.26
C ASP A 257 -10.17 22.20 14.34
N GLU A 258 -10.15 23.46 13.92
CA GLU A 258 -9.97 24.62 14.80
C GLU A 258 -11.10 24.85 15.81
N ASN A 259 -12.28 24.27 15.57
CA ASN A 259 -13.43 24.31 16.47
C ASN A 259 -13.44 23.13 17.46
N GLY A 260 -12.52 22.18 17.28
CA GLY A 260 -12.41 20.96 18.06
C GLY A 260 -13.28 19.81 17.55
N GLU A 261 -13.94 19.96 16.40
CA GLU A 261 -14.76 18.92 15.78
C GLU A 261 -13.88 17.81 15.18
N VAL A 262 -14.25 16.54 15.38
CA VAL A 262 -13.53 15.40 14.80
C VAL A 262 -13.83 15.28 13.31
N ILE A 263 -12.80 15.42 12.48
CA ILE A 263 -12.89 15.41 11.00
C ILE A 263 -12.40 14.09 10.41
N THR A 264 -11.46 13.42 11.07
CA THR A 264 -10.94 12.13 10.64
C THR A 264 -10.66 11.30 11.86
N THR A 265 -10.94 10.00 11.79
CA THR A 265 -10.62 9.04 12.83
C THR A 265 -9.99 7.79 12.24
N LEU A 266 -9.12 7.15 13.01
CA LEU A 266 -8.51 5.87 12.70
C LEU A 266 -8.52 5.00 13.93
N ASP A 267 -8.91 3.73 13.77
CA ASP A 267 -8.81 2.69 14.77
C ASP A 267 -7.73 1.67 14.35
N GLY A 268 -6.85 1.33 15.29
CA GLY A 268 -6.03 0.13 15.15
C GLY A 268 -5.19 -0.20 16.38
N GLY A 269 -4.47 -1.32 16.31
CA GLY A 269 -3.67 -1.82 17.43
C GLY A 269 -2.44 -2.62 17.03
N LEU A 270 -1.49 -2.76 17.96
CA LEU A 270 -0.36 -3.65 17.80
C LEU A 270 -0.79 -5.11 18.02
N LEU A 271 -0.83 -5.87 16.94
CA LEU A 271 -1.24 -7.27 16.97
C LEU A 271 -0.01 -8.17 17.09
N PRO A 272 0.09 -9.00 18.14
CA PRO A 272 1.21 -9.92 18.31
C PRO A 272 1.15 -11.05 17.29
N LEU A 273 2.30 -11.34 16.66
CA LEU A 273 2.44 -12.47 15.75
C LEU A 273 2.88 -13.69 16.52
N LEU A 274 2.13 -14.78 16.35
CA LEU A 274 2.38 -16.06 17.01
C LEU A 274 2.97 -17.08 16.03
N ASP A 275 3.78 -18.00 16.56
CA ASP A 275 4.23 -19.19 15.82
C ASP A 275 3.11 -20.25 15.70
N GLU A 276 3.39 -21.38 15.06
CA GLU A 276 2.43 -22.48 14.89
C GLU A 276 2.02 -23.14 16.22
N GLN A 277 2.81 -22.97 17.27
CA GLN A 277 2.54 -23.48 18.61
C GLN A 277 1.78 -22.46 19.48
N GLY A 278 1.55 -21.24 18.97
CA GLY A 278 0.86 -20.17 19.68
C GLY A 278 1.78 -19.32 20.56
N ASN A 279 3.10 -19.41 20.45
CA ASN A 279 4.03 -18.57 21.20
C ASN A 279 4.30 -17.26 20.47
N GLU A 280 4.53 -16.18 21.21
CA GLU A 280 4.95 -14.90 20.62
C GLU A 280 6.30 -15.03 19.92
N THR A 281 6.37 -14.48 18.71
CA THR A 281 7.59 -14.46 17.89
C THR A 281 8.52 -13.29 18.22
N GLY A 282 8.06 -12.33 19.03
CA GLY A 282 8.71 -11.03 19.23
C GLY A 282 8.41 -10.02 18.11
N GLU A 283 7.64 -10.41 17.09
CA GLU A 283 7.19 -9.55 16.00
C GLU A 283 5.72 -9.12 16.21
N LYS A 284 5.39 -7.90 15.77
CA LYS A 284 4.04 -7.34 15.74
C LYS A 284 3.74 -6.73 14.38
N VAL A 285 2.46 -6.70 14.05
CA VAL A 285 1.92 -5.93 12.93
C VAL A 285 0.99 -4.86 13.48
N PHE A 286 0.92 -3.70 12.83
CA PHE A 286 -0.14 -2.75 13.12
C PHE A 286 -1.40 -3.15 12.36
N GLY A 287 -2.40 -3.66 13.06
CA GLY A 287 -3.73 -3.89 12.51
C GLY A 287 -4.48 -2.57 12.43
N VAL A 288 -4.93 -2.19 11.23
CA VAL A 288 -5.81 -1.04 11.02
C VAL A 288 -7.20 -1.58 10.70
N PHE A 289 -8.20 -1.15 11.47
CA PHE A 289 -9.56 -1.69 11.38
C PHE A 289 -10.50 -0.70 10.72
N TYR A 290 -10.53 0.53 11.21
CA TYR A 290 -11.43 1.56 10.68
C TYR A 290 -10.69 2.85 10.36
N VAL A 291 -11.03 3.47 9.24
CA VAL A 291 -10.65 4.86 8.93
C VAL A 291 -11.85 5.57 8.33
N ALA A 292 -12.28 6.66 8.97
CA ALA A 292 -13.33 7.51 8.46
C ALA A 292 -12.86 8.96 8.38
N THR A 293 -13.27 9.66 7.33
CA THR A 293 -13.05 11.10 7.16
C THR A 293 -14.37 11.73 6.78
N ASP A 294 -14.69 12.88 7.35
CA ASP A 294 -15.87 13.66 6.95
C ASP A 294 -15.88 13.93 5.43
N ASP A 295 -17.05 13.83 4.81
CA ASP A 295 -17.23 13.90 3.35
C ASP A 295 -16.62 15.16 2.73
N LYS A 296 -16.71 16.30 3.42
CA LYS A 296 -16.12 17.56 2.95
C LYS A 296 -14.61 17.44 2.80
N TRP A 297 -13.99 16.61 3.63
CA TRP A 297 -12.54 16.52 3.78
C TRP A 297 -11.88 15.29 3.14
N LYS A 298 -12.65 14.28 2.72
CA LYS A 298 -12.14 13.01 2.13
C LYS A 298 -11.08 13.20 1.05
N LYS A 299 -11.22 14.24 0.21
CA LYS A 299 -10.32 14.48 -0.94
C LYS A 299 -8.97 15.14 -0.60
N TYR A 300 -8.75 15.59 0.63
CA TYR A 300 -7.54 16.34 0.99
C TYR A 300 -6.45 15.50 1.65
N GLY A 301 -6.63 14.18 1.75
CA GLY A 301 -5.60 13.27 2.24
C GLY A 301 -5.44 13.22 3.76
N LEU A 302 -6.42 13.69 4.55
CA LEU A 302 -6.35 13.63 6.02
C LEU A 302 -6.23 12.20 6.56
N GLY A 303 -6.87 11.22 5.91
CA GLY A 303 -6.69 9.81 6.23
C GLY A 303 -5.24 9.30 6.09
N ARG A 304 -4.46 9.84 5.15
CA ARG A 304 -3.02 9.57 5.04
C ARG A 304 -2.26 10.16 6.22
N GLU A 305 -2.61 11.40 6.58
CA GLU A 305 -1.92 12.11 7.66
C GLU A 305 -2.14 11.42 9.02
N ILE A 306 -3.36 10.97 9.31
CA ILE A 306 -3.62 10.23 10.56
C ILE A 306 -2.89 8.89 10.60
N MET A 307 -2.79 8.20 9.45
CA MET A 307 -2.06 6.94 9.32
C MET A 307 -0.57 7.10 9.63
N LEU A 308 0.04 8.21 9.21
CA LEU A 308 1.45 8.49 9.48
C LEU A 308 1.75 8.65 10.98
N ASP A 309 0.88 9.34 11.72
CA ASP A 309 1.07 9.46 13.16
C ASP A 309 0.74 8.18 13.89
N ALA A 310 -0.23 7.42 13.40
CA ALA A 310 -0.50 6.10 13.92
C ALA A 310 0.71 5.15 13.72
N TYR A 311 1.40 5.19 12.58
CA TYR A 311 2.65 4.43 12.40
C TYR A 311 3.74 4.81 13.39
N ARG A 312 3.96 6.11 13.61
CA ARG A 312 4.96 6.58 14.57
C ARG A 312 4.63 6.14 15.98
N PHE A 313 3.37 6.32 16.38
CA PHE A 313 2.89 5.91 17.69
C PHE A 313 3.05 4.40 17.90
N MET A 314 2.64 3.59 16.92
CA MET A 314 2.72 2.13 16.99
C MET A 314 4.17 1.63 16.96
N GLU A 315 5.07 2.27 16.20
CA GLU A 315 6.50 1.95 16.25
C GLU A 315 7.08 2.26 17.64
N GLN A 316 6.73 3.40 18.23
CA GLN A 316 7.14 3.74 19.59
C GLN A 316 6.61 2.71 20.60
N LYS A 317 5.34 2.33 20.52
CA LYS A 317 4.73 1.31 21.40
C LYS A 317 5.40 -0.06 21.24
N ALA A 318 5.76 -0.46 20.01
CA ALA A 318 6.46 -1.71 19.78
C ALA A 318 7.86 -1.69 20.42
N LYS A 319 8.59 -0.56 20.31
CA LYS A 319 9.88 -0.34 20.98
C LYS A 319 9.77 -0.39 22.50
N GLU A 320 8.75 0.26 23.09
CA GLU A 320 8.46 0.22 24.54
C GLU A 320 8.22 -1.22 25.02
N GLN A 321 7.63 -2.07 24.18
CA GLN A 321 7.36 -3.49 24.46
C GLN A 321 8.53 -4.43 24.09
N SER A 322 9.68 -3.90 23.64
CA SER A 322 10.81 -4.70 23.15
C SER A 322 10.44 -5.69 22.03
N THR A 323 9.52 -5.28 21.16
CA THR A 323 9.06 -6.06 20.00
C THR A 323 9.36 -5.33 18.69
N LYS A 324 9.41 -6.07 17.58
CA LYS A 324 9.65 -5.54 16.24
C LYS A 324 8.32 -5.31 15.52
N LEU A 325 8.04 -4.07 15.13
CA LEU A 325 6.95 -3.76 14.20
C LEU A 325 7.42 -4.06 12.77
N ILE A 326 6.84 -5.07 12.12
CA ILE A 326 7.30 -5.54 10.80
C ILE A 326 6.51 -4.94 9.62
N GLY A 327 5.35 -4.35 9.90
CA GLY A 327 4.46 -3.82 8.88
C GLY A 327 3.12 -3.37 9.46
N ALA A 328 2.19 -3.09 8.55
CA ALA A 328 0.79 -2.88 8.83
C ALA A 328 -0.08 -3.78 7.95
N THR A 329 -1.25 -4.12 8.46
CA THR A 329 -2.20 -5.01 7.79
C THR A 329 -3.62 -4.60 8.15
N GLY A 330 -4.57 -4.97 7.30
CA GLY A 330 -5.97 -4.66 7.53
C GLY A 330 -6.83 -5.25 6.43
N GLU A 331 -8.12 -5.09 6.66
CA GLU A 331 -9.21 -5.56 5.83
C GLU A 331 -9.63 -4.39 4.92
N CYS A 332 -10.07 -4.71 3.71
CA CYS A 332 -10.32 -3.70 2.70
C CYS A 332 -11.40 -4.18 1.74
N THR A 333 -12.51 -3.45 1.74
CA THR A 333 -13.54 -3.56 0.73
C THR A 333 -13.07 -3.07 -0.65
N TRP A 334 -13.71 -3.54 -1.71
CA TRP A 334 -13.44 -3.12 -3.10
C TRP A 334 -13.55 -1.60 -3.31
N THR A 335 -14.43 -0.94 -2.56
CA THR A 335 -14.68 0.50 -2.69
C THR A 335 -13.56 1.34 -2.05
N SER A 336 -12.82 0.78 -1.09
CA SER A 336 -11.74 1.46 -0.37
C SER A 336 -10.33 1.10 -0.87
N GLN A 337 -10.16 0.06 -1.69
CA GLN A 337 -8.86 -0.40 -2.20
C GLN A 337 -7.96 0.73 -2.72
N ARG A 338 -8.48 1.59 -3.59
CA ARG A 338 -7.69 2.70 -4.17
C ARG A 338 -7.15 3.65 -3.11
N TYR A 339 -7.90 3.87 -2.03
CA TYR A 339 -7.43 4.69 -0.92
C TYR A 339 -6.21 4.06 -0.25
N TRP A 340 -6.28 2.77 0.09
CA TRP A 340 -5.18 2.03 0.73
C TRP A 340 -3.96 1.86 -0.17
N GLU A 341 -4.15 1.64 -1.48
CA GLU A 341 -3.04 1.55 -2.43
C GLU A 341 -2.24 2.85 -2.54
N ASN A 342 -2.93 4.00 -2.45
CA ASN A 342 -2.30 5.32 -2.36
C ASN A 342 -1.57 5.54 -1.02
N LEU A 343 -1.80 4.67 -0.04
CA LEU A 343 -1.01 4.58 1.16
C LEU A 343 0.09 3.51 1.03
N GLY A 344 0.40 2.99 -0.16
CA GLY A 344 1.46 1.98 -0.31
C GLY A 344 1.06 0.58 0.13
N TRP A 345 -0.18 0.36 0.56
CA TRP A 345 -0.68 -0.98 0.88
C TRP A 345 -0.89 -1.75 -0.42
N ARG A 346 -0.72 -3.06 -0.35
CA ARG A 346 -0.79 -3.95 -1.50
C ARG A 346 -1.59 -5.19 -1.15
N ARG A 347 -2.33 -5.72 -2.13
CA ARG A 347 -2.98 -7.02 -2.02
C ARG A 347 -1.97 -8.13 -2.19
N VAL A 348 -2.27 -9.30 -1.63
CA VAL A 348 -1.37 -10.45 -1.60
C VAL A 348 -1.73 -11.46 -2.67
N TYR A 349 -0.73 -11.94 -3.40
CA TYR A 349 -0.88 -12.89 -4.51
C TYR A 349 0.09 -14.05 -4.42
N GLY A 350 -0.37 -15.24 -4.81
CA GLY A 350 0.50 -16.37 -5.12
C GLY A 350 0.79 -16.46 -6.61
N ASP A 351 2.05 -16.70 -6.97
CA ASP A 351 2.49 -16.96 -8.34
C ASP A 351 2.67 -18.47 -8.55
N ASP A 352 2.01 -19.07 -9.54
CA ASP A 352 2.13 -20.50 -9.81
C ASP A 352 3.41 -20.89 -10.58
N GLY A 353 4.21 -19.90 -11.00
CA GLY A 353 5.42 -20.06 -11.80
C GLY A 353 5.17 -20.40 -13.27
N LYS A 354 3.91 -20.50 -13.70
CA LYS A 354 3.48 -20.82 -15.07
C LYS A 354 2.78 -19.66 -15.75
N GLY A 355 2.79 -18.48 -15.13
CA GLY A 355 2.22 -17.27 -15.69
C GLY A 355 0.94 -16.82 -14.98
N VAL A 356 0.37 -17.64 -14.07
CA VAL A 356 -0.83 -17.29 -13.32
C VAL A 356 -0.46 -16.63 -11.99
N ILE A 357 -1.09 -15.50 -11.71
CA ILE A 357 -0.98 -14.76 -10.45
C ILE A 357 -2.38 -14.73 -9.84
N GLU A 358 -2.55 -15.40 -8.70
CA GLU A 358 -3.84 -15.58 -8.04
C GLU A 358 -3.86 -14.88 -6.69
N GLU A 359 -4.92 -14.11 -6.44
CA GLU A 359 -5.11 -13.42 -5.18
C GLU A 359 -5.31 -14.41 -4.03
N ILE A 360 -4.61 -14.18 -2.91
CA ILE A 360 -4.85 -14.94 -1.68
C ILE A 360 -6.15 -14.41 -1.06
N ARG A 361 -7.20 -15.22 -1.16
CA ARG A 361 -8.55 -14.86 -0.73
C ARG A 361 -8.61 -14.72 0.78
N TYR A 362 -9.21 -13.63 1.23
CA TYR A 362 -9.54 -13.36 2.61
C TYR A 362 -11.05 -13.18 2.75
N THR A 363 -11.57 -13.64 3.88
CA THR A 363 -12.98 -13.51 4.23
C THR A 363 -13.02 -13.08 5.67
N GLN A 364 -13.62 -11.93 5.94
CA GLN A 364 -13.91 -11.47 7.28
C GLN A 364 -14.94 -12.40 7.90
N PRO A 365 -14.65 -13.03 9.06
CA PRO A 365 -15.64 -13.80 9.79
C PRO A 365 -16.72 -12.87 10.36
N PRO A 366 -17.86 -13.44 10.81
CA PRO A 366 -18.85 -12.72 11.60
C PRO A 366 -18.23 -11.89 12.72
N LEU A 367 -18.69 -10.65 12.89
CA LEU A 367 -18.22 -9.74 13.95
C LEU A 367 -18.92 -10.03 15.28
N GLU A 368 -20.19 -10.45 15.25
CA GLU A 368 -21.04 -10.65 16.42
C GLU A 368 -21.56 -12.09 16.54
N PHE A 369 -21.63 -12.57 17.79
CA PHE A 369 -22.05 -13.92 18.14
C PHE A 369 -22.90 -13.89 19.42
N ASP A 370 -23.98 -14.66 19.41
CA ASP A 370 -24.78 -14.88 20.61
C ASP A 370 -23.97 -15.75 21.61
N LEU A 371 -23.75 -15.24 22.82
CA LEU A 371 -22.95 -15.95 23.84
C LEU A 371 -23.67 -17.18 24.45
N GLU A 372 -24.99 -17.27 24.34
CA GLU A 372 -25.79 -18.42 24.78
C GLU A 372 -25.75 -19.57 23.74
N THR A 373 -25.72 -19.27 22.45
CA THR A 373 -25.82 -20.30 21.40
C THR A 373 -24.52 -20.51 20.63
N GLY A 374 -23.65 -19.51 20.62
CA GLY A 374 -22.48 -19.41 19.75
C GLY A 374 -22.82 -19.26 18.27
N GLU A 375 -24.09 -19.00 17.95
CA GLU A 375 -24.56 -18.76 16.60
C GLU A 375 -24.25 -17.31 16.18
N VAL A 376 -24.10 -17.11 14.87
CA VAL A 376 -23.89 -15.81 14.26
C VAL A 376 -25.15 -14.96 14.46
N GLU A 377 -25.00 -13.73 14.94
CA GLU A 377 -26.14 -12.82 15.09
C GLU A 377 -26.71 -12.41 13.72
N GLU A 378 -28.02 -12.12 13.69
CA GLU A 378 -28.69 -11.70 12.46
C GLU A 378 -28.04 -10.43 11.88
N GLY A 379 -27.54 -10.51 10.64
CA GLY A 379 -26.85 -9.40 9.97
C GLY A 379 -25.33 -9.46 10.04
N SER A 380 -24.72 -10.25 10.94
CA SER A 380 -23.25 -10.33 11.08
C SER A 380 -22.63 -11.43 10.20
N GLY A 381 -22.99 -11.49 8.92
CA GLY A 381 -22.51 -12.53 8.00
C GLY A 381 -21.00 -12.49 7.73
N GLU A 382 -20.49 -13.52 7.05
CA GLU A 382 -19.15 -13.50 6.46
C GLU A 382 -19.09 -12.49 5.31
N ALA A 383 -17.99 -11.73 5.21
CA ALA A 383 -17.79 -10.74 4.15
C ALA A 383 -16.48 -11.00 3.39
N PRO A 384 -16.50 -11.22 2.06
CA PRO A 384 -15.28 -11.34 1.27
C PRO A 384 -14.58 -9.97 1.14
N GLU A 385 -13.32 -9.90 1.58
CA GLU A 385 -12.54 -8.67 1.57
C GLU A 385 -11.11 -8.89 1.07
N HIS A 386 -10.40 -7.80 0.77
CA HIS A 386 -8.97 -7.84 0.48
C HIS A 386 -8.14 -7.84 1.75
N PHE A 387 -7.26 -8.82 1.86
CA PHE A 387 -6.17 -8.76 2.82
C PHE A 387 -5.06 -7.87 2.26
N MET A 388 -4.93 -6.66 2.80
CA MET A 388 -3.94 -5.69 2.36
C MET A 388 -2.83 -5.53 3.38
N VAL A 389 -1.60 -5.43 2.88
CA VAL A 389 -0.39 -5.39 3.70
C VAL A 389 0.55 -4.27 3.25
N HIS A 390 1.20 -3.63 4.21
CA HIS A 390 2.34 -2.75 4.00
C HIS A 390 3.51 -3.23 4.86
N LEU A 391 4.45 -3.96 4.26
CA LEU A 391 5.62 -4.48 4.97
C LEU A 391 6.75 -3.44 4.99
N PHE A 392 7.24 -3.13 6.19
CA PHE A 392 8.32 -2.16 6.36
C PHE A 392 9.68 -2.81 6.12
N ASP A 393 9.82 -4.07 6.53
CA ASP A 393 11.02 -4.86 6.31
C ASP A 393 10.83 -5.76 5.08
N LYS A 394 11.37 -5.34 3.93
CA LYS A 394 11.31 -6.12 2.69
C LYS A 394 12.27 -7.32 2.69
N SER A 395 13.24 -7.37 3.60
CA SER A 395 14.14 -8.55 3.69
C SER A 395 13.36 -9.80 4.12
N ALA A 396 12.23 -9.62 4.81
CA ALA A 396 11.29 -10.67 5.15
C ALA A 396 10.66 -11.37 3.93
N LEU A 397 10.73 -10.74 2.75
CA LEU A 397 10.16 -11.24 1.49
C LEU A 397 11.10 -12.12 0.68
N ALA A 398 12.35 -12.30 1.15
CA ALA A 398 13.34 -13.09 0.42
C ALA A 398 13.04 -14.60 0.41
N ASP A 399 12.30 -15.11 1.41
CA ASP A 399 11.86 -16.50 1.50
C ASP A 399 10.32 -16.58 1.43
N PRO A 400 9.75 -17.19 0.36
CA PRO A 400 8.30 -17.38 0.25
C PRO A 400 7.68 -18.16 1.42
N ARG A 401 8.41 -19.09 2.05
CA ARG A 401 7.88 -19.87 3.19
C ARG A 401 7.75 -19.01 4.44
N GLU A 402 8.76 -18.19 4.72
CA GLU A 402 8.72 -17.25 5.84
C GLU A 402 7.66 -16.17 5.61
N THR A 403 7.53 -15.70 4.37
CA THR A 403 6.47 -14.77 3.97
C THR A 403 5.08 -15.38 4.21
N ALA A 404 4.85 -16.61 3.74
CA ALA A 404 3.61 -17.35 3.98
C ALA A 404 3.31 -17.48 5.48
N ARG A 405 4.29 -17.89 6.29
CA ARG A 405 4.15 -18.03 7.75
C ARG A 405 3.72 -16.72 8.40
N ARG A 406 4.36 -15.60 8.03
CA ARG A 406 4.04 -14.27 8.55
C ARG A 406 2.64 -13.83 8.15
N LEU A 407 2.26 -13.99 6.89
CA LEU A 407 0.92 -13.63 6.39
C LEU A 407 -0.17 -14.44 7.10
N THR A 408 0.02 -15.75 7.28
CA THR A 408 -0.89 -16.58 8.08
C THR A 408 -0.97 -16.08 9.52
N SER A 409 0.16 -15.71 10.13
CA SER A 409 0.18 -15.18 11.50
C SER A 409 -0.52 -13.81 11.62
N MET A 410 -0.40 -12.94 10.60
CA MET A 410 -1.08 -11.65 10.53
C MET A 410 -2.60 -11.83 10.39
N CYS A 411 -3.08 -12.67 9.47
CA CYS A 411 -4.49 -13.00 9.31
C CYS A 411 -5.09 -13.55 10.62
N ARG A 412 -4.39 -14.49 11.26
CA ARG A 412 -4.76 -15.01 12.59
C ARG A 412 -4.81 -13.94 13.65
N ALA A 413 -3.89 -12.98 13.61
CA ALA A 413 -3.86 -11.90 14.58
C ALA A 413 -5.08 -10.99 14.43
N ILE A 414 -5.49 -10.67 13.20
CA ILE A 414 -6.76 -9.97 12.93
C ILE A 414 -7.94 -10.76 13.49
N TYR A 415 -8.10 -12.04 13.12
CA TYR A 415 -9.23 -12.86 13.59
C TYR A 415 -9.28 -12.98 15.12
N ARG A 416 -8.12 -13.12 15.78
CA ARG A 416 -8.04 -13.17 17.24
C ARG A 416 -8.54 -11.89 17.90
N THR A 417 -8.28 -10.76 17.27
CA THR A 417 -8.69 -9.45 17.79
C THR A 417 -10.15 -9.16 17.45
N ASN A 418 -10.57 -9.44 16.22
CA ASN A 418 -11.85 -8.97 15.69
C ASN A 418 -12.98 -10.01 15.78
N ASN A 419 -12.69 -11.29 15.98
CA ASN A 419 -13.72 -12.33 15.86
C ASN A 419 -13.69 -13.33 17.01
N TYR A 420 -12.53 -13.79 17.48
CA TYR A 420 -12.47 -14.83 18.52
C TYR A 420 -12.92 -14.35 19.89
N ILE A 421 -13.93 -15.01 20.45
CA ILE A 421 -14.39 -14.81 21.83
C ILE A 421 -13.77 -15.87 22.74
N ASN A 422 -13.31 -15.45 23.92
CA ASN A 422 -12.69 -16.35 24.90
C ASN A 422 -13.71 -17.41 25.38
N GLU A 423 -13.30 -18.69 25.47
CA GLU A 423 -14.16 -19.80 25.96
C GLU A 423 -14.78 -19.49 27.34
N LYS A 424 -14.09 -18.71 28.18
CA LYS A 424 -14.59 -18.28 29.48
C LYS A 424 -15.87 -17.45 29.39
N ALA A 425 -16.05 -16.64 28.33
CA ALA A 425 -17.27 -15.89 28.08
C ALA A 425 -18.48 -16.81 27.94
N PHE A 426 -18.35 -17.85 27.11
CA PHE A 426 -19.39 -18.85 26.92
C PHE A 426 -19.69 -19.65 28.20
N LYS A 427 -18.67 -19.91 29.03
CA LYS A 427 -18.85 -20.56 30.35
C LYS A 427 -19.65 -19.69 31.31
N GLU A 428 -19.40 -18.38 31.32
CA GLU A 428 -20.12 -17.44 32.21
C GLU A 428 -21.55 -17.17 31.73
N ALA A 429 -21.82 -17.22 30.42
CA ALA A 429 -23.18 -17.23 29.87
C ALA A 429 -23.99 -18.48 30.25
N HIS A 430 -23.32 -19.56 30.68
CA HIS A 430 -23.94 -20.86 31.03
C HIS A 430 -23.60 -21.34 32.44
N PRO A 431 -23.99 -20.60 33.49
CA PRO A 431 -23.67 -20.96 34.86
C PRO A 431 -24.25 -22.34 35.23
N GLY A 432 -23.37 -23.29 35.52
CA GLY A 432 -23.75 -24.66 35.90
C GLY A 432 -24.14 -25.60 34.75
N ARG A 433 -23.92 -25.21 33.49
CA ARG A 433 -24.20 -26.03 32.29
C ARG A 433 -22.98 -26.12 31.36
N PRO A 434 -21.91 -26.82 31.78
CA PRO A 434 -20.64 -26.87 31.03
C PRO A 434 -20.77 -27.47 29.62
N GLU A 435 -21.71 -28.40 29.42
CA GLU A 435 -22.03 -28.97 28.11
C GLU A 435 -22.60 -27.94 27.14
N ASN A 436 -23.47 -27.02 27.60
CA ASN A 436 -24.01 -25.95 26.77
C ASN A 436 -22.93 -24.92 26.43
N ALA A 437 -22.12 -24.50 27.43
CA ALA A 437 -20.99 -23.59 27.21
C ALA A 437 -20.03 -24.14 26.13
N LYS A 438 -19.73 -25.43 26.22
CA LYS A 438 -18.86 -26.11 25.26
C LYS A 438 -19.49 -26.15 23.86
N ALA A 439 -20.78 -26.48 23.76
CA ALA A 439 -21.49 -26.50 22.48
C ALA A 439 -21.53 -25.11 21.82
N ALA A 440 -21.82 -24.06 22.59
CA ALA A 440 -21.80 -22.68 22.11
C ALA A 440 -20.39 -22.27 21.61
N TYR A 441 -19.35 -22.56 22.39
CA TYR A 441 -17.98 -22.30 21.95
C TYR A 441 -17.60 -23.10 20.69
N GLU A 442 -18.01 -24.36 20.58
CA GLU A 442 -17.79 -25.17 19.37
C GLU A 442 -18.53 -24.63 18.15
N ASN A 443 -19.73 -24.06 18.32
CA ASN A 443 -20.48 -23.38 17.25
C ASN A 443 -19.74 -22.12 16.79
N HIS A 444 -19.29 -21.28 17.73
CA HIS A 444 -18.49 -20.10 17.44
C HIS A 444 -17.22 -20.45 16.65
N LEU A 445 -16.48 -21.48 17.08
CA LEU A 445 -15.28 -21.94 16.38
C LEU A 445 -15.58 -22.49 14.98
N ARG A 446 -16.77 -23.04 14.75
CA ARG A 446 -17.18 -23.60 13.44
C ARG A 446 -17.35 -22.51 12.38
N ALA A 447 -17.72 -21.29 12.78
CA ALA A 447 -17.81 -20.15 11.87
C ALA A 447 -16.43 -19.59 11.49
N ILE A 448 -15.47 -19.56 12.41
CA ILE A 448 -14.19 -18.86 12.18
C ILE A 448 -13.09 -19.78 11.62
N LYS A 449 -12.92 -20.99 12.19
CA LYS A 449 -11.77 -21.85 11.87
C LYS A 449 -11.65 -22.23 10.39
N PRO A 450 -12.74 -22.58 9.67
CA PRO A 450 -12.63 -22.94 8.26
C PRO A 450 -12.08 -21.80 7.39
N LEU A 451 -12.40 -20.54 7.72
CA LEU A 451 -11.89 -19.36 7.00
C LEU A 451 -10.39 -19.20 7.22
N GLU A 452 -9.95 -19.36 8.47
CA GLU A 452 -8.52 -19.29 8.83
C GLU A 452 -7.72 -20.39 8.15
N GLU A 453 -8.24 -21.62 8.16
CA GLU A 453 -7.63 -22.78 7.52
C GLU A 453 -7.57 -22.62 5.99
N SER A 454 -8.62 -22.06 5.39
CA SER A 454 -8.68 -21.76 3.96
C SER A 454 -7.62 -20.72 3.55
N PHE A 455 -7.48 -19.63 4.32
CA PHE A 455 -6.43 -18.64 4.08
C PHE A 455 -5.03 -19.26 4.18
N ALA A 456 -4.79 -20.05 5.24
CA ALA A 456 -3.52 -20.73 5.45
C ALA A 456 -3.19 -21.75 4.34
N GLU A 457 -4.18 -22.51 3.86
CA GLU A 457 -4.01 -23.51 2.79
C GLU A 457 -3.55 -22.86 1.48
N GLN A 458 -4.11 -21.71 1.10
CA GLN A 458 -3.70 -20.97 -0.09
C GLN A 458 -2.23 -20.53 -0.06
N LEU A 459 -1.63 -20.43 1.13
CA LEU A 459 -0.24 -20.05 1.32
C LEU A 459 0.70 -21.26 1.45
N LYS A 460 0.16 -22.49 1.47
CA LYS A 460 0.98 -23.72 1.51
C LYS A 460 1.68 -23.94 0.17
N GLY A 461 2.77 -24.71 0.22
CA GLY A 461 3.53 -25.11 -0.97
C GLY A 461 4.71 -24.21 -1.33
N GLY A 462 4.87 -23.04 -0.68
CA GLY A 462 6.04 -22.17 -0.89
C GLY A 462 6.10 -21.55 -2.29
N ARG A 463 4.94 -21.37 -2.92
CA ARG A 463 4.81 -20.60 -4.17
C ARG A 463 5.32 -19.17 -3.94
N PRO A 464 5.99 -18.51 -4.91
CA PRO A 464 6.39 -17.12 -4.77
C PRO A 464 5.18 -16.25 -4.42
N ILE A 465 5.37 -15.30 -3.52
CA ILE A 465 4.32 -14.40 -3.03
C ILE A 465 4.63 -13.00 -3.54
N GLY A 466 3.65 -12.38 -4.19
CA GLY A 466 3.72 -11.03 -4.70
C GLY A 466 2.76 -10.09 -3.96
N PHE A 467 3.10 -8.81 -3.95
CA PHE A 467 2.32 -7.74 -3.36
C PHE A 467 2.03 -6.71 -4.43
N TYR A 468 0.79 -6.63 -4.90
CA TYR A 468 0.45 -5.83 -6.07
C TYR A 468 -0.73 -4.88 -5.80
N SER A 469 -0.63 -3.70 -6.40
CA SER A 469 -1.74 -2.77 -6.60
C SER A 469 -2.49 -3.12 -7.88
N GLU A 470 -3.70 -2.58 -8.04
CA GLU A 470 -4.50 -2.73 -9.25
C GLU A 470 -3.72 -2.31 -10.51
N ALA A 471 -2.99 -1.19 -10.44
CA ALA A 471 -2.20 -0.70 -11.57
C ALA A 471 -1.07 -1.66 -11.96
N GLU A 472 -0.39 -2.27 -10.98
CA GLU A 472 0.67 -3.24 -11.23
C GLU A 472 0.12 -4.53 -11.87
N LEU A 473 -1.05 -4.98 -11.43
CA LEU A 473 -1.72 -6.16 -11.99
C LEU A 473 -2.13 -5.94 -13.45
N ILE A 474 -2.62 -4.75 -13.81
CA ILE A 474 -2.92 -4.40 -15.21
C ILE A 474 -1.66 -4.49 -16.07
N VAL A 475 -0.51 -4.03 -15.55
CA VAL A 475 0.77 -4.13 -16.28
C VAL A 475 1.20 -5.59 -16.43
N LEU A 476 1.05 -6.42 -15.39
CA LEU A 476 1.37 -7.85 -15.48
C LEU A 476 0.48 -8.57 -16.49
N ALA A 477 -0.82 -8.26 -16.52
CA ALA A 477 -1.75 -8.78 -17.50
C ALA A 477 -1.36 -8.41 -18.94
N LYS A 478 -0.97 -7.15 -19.17
CA LYS A 478 -0.44 -6.68 -20.47
C LYS A 478 0.85 -7.37 -20.88
N LYS A 479 1.62 -7.90 -19.93
CA LYS A 479 2.83 -8.72 -20.16
C LYS A 479 2.51 -10.21 -20.35
N GLY A 480 1.25 -10.58 -20.54
CA GLY A 480 0.82 -11.95 -20.80
C GLY A 480 0.69 -12.83 -19.54
N ARG A 481 0.69 -12.22 -18.34
CA ARG A 481 0.35 -12.94 -17.10
C ARG A 481 -1.16 -13.09 -16.99
N GLU A 482 -1.64 -14.25 -16.58
CA GLU A 482 -3.04 -14.42 -16.20
C GLU A 482 -3.22 -13.94 -14.75
N VAL A 483 -4.14 -13.01 -14.51
CA VAL A 483 -4.44 -12.49 -13.17
C VAL A 483 -5.80 -12.98 -12.72
N VAL A 484 -5.83 -13.73 -11.62
CA VAL A 484 -7.05 -14.26 -11.00
C VAL A 484 -7.31 -13.49 -9.71
N GLU A 485 -8.30 -12.60 -9.76
CA GLU A 485 -8.75 -11.81 -8.60
C GLU A 485 -9.88 -12.53 -7.85
N ALA A 486 -9.91 -12.38 -6.53
CA ALA A 486 -10.84 -13.04 -5.65
C ALA A 486 -12.10 -12.20 -5.44
N TRP A 487 -13.02 -12.22 -6.40
CA TRP A 487 -14.28 -11.49 -6.32
C TRP A 487 -15.22 -12.06 -5.26
N GLY A 488 -15.93 -11.18 -4.55
CA GLY A 488 -17.01 -11.56 -3.64
C GLY A 488 -18.24 -12.01 -4.41
N SER A 489 -18.92 -11.08 -5.07
CA SER A 489 -20.11 -11.29 -5.90
C SER A 489 -19.89 -10.91 -7.37
N ASP A 490 -20.71 -11.47 -8.26
CA ASP A 490 -20.73 -11.08 -9.68
C ASP A 490 -21.12 -9.58 -9.84
N GLU A 491 -21.95 -9.04 -8.95
CA GLU A 491 -22.31 -7.61 -8.95
C GLU A 491 -21.13 -6.70 -8.59
N GLU A 492 -20.29 -7.09 -7.62
CA GLU A 492 -19.07 -6.36 -7.29
C GLU A 492 -18.05 -6.42 -8.43
N LYS A 493 -17.92 -7.60 -9.05
CA LYS A 493 -17.10 -7.79 -10.24
C LYS A 493 -17.55 -6.87 -11.37
N ASP A 494 -18.85 -6.83 -11.65
CA ASP A 494 -19.42 -5.96 -12.68
C ASP A 494 -19.25 -4.47 -12.32
N ALA A 495 -19.40 -4.08 -11.06
CA ALA A 495 -19.22 -2.70 -10.61
C ALA A 495 -17.78 -2.21 -10.79
N VAL A 496 -16.78 -3.06 -10.51
CA VAL A 496 -15.36 -2.74 -10.72
C VAL A 496 -15.01 -2.78 -12.20
N GLN A 497 -15.52 -3.76 -12.95
CA GLN A 497 -15.26 -3.89 -14.38
C GLN A 497 -15.83 -2.70 -15.18
N ASN A 498 -17.04 -2.24 -14.85
CA ASN A 498 -17.62 -1.02 -15.41
C ASN A 498 -16.76 0.23 -15.12
N ARG A 499 -16.13 0.33 -13.94
CA ARG A 499 -15.20 1.43 -13.63
C ARG A 499 -13.89 1.34 -14.43
N ARG A 500 -13.41 0.13 -14.72
CA ARG A 500 -12.22 -0.10 -15.56
C ARG A 500 -12.48 0.34 -17.01
N GLU A 501 -13.64 0.02 -17.55
CA GLU A 501 -14.06 0.42 -18.90
C GLU A 501 -14.26 1.94 -19.04
N ILE A 502 -14.80 2.61 -18.03
CA ILE A 502 -14.96 4.08 -18.04
C ILE A 502 -13.61 4.81 -18.02
N LYS A 503 -12.55 4.22 -17.46
CA LYS A 503 -11.19 4.80 -17.48
C LYS A 503 -10.46 4.64 -18.82
N GLU A 504 -10.96 3.86 -19.77
CA GLU A 504 -10.45 3.89 -21.15
C GLU A 504 -11.07 5.05 -21.98
N VAL A 505 -12.02 5.79 -21.39
CA VAL A 505 -12.73 6.92 -22.02
C VAL A 505 -12.27 8.30 -21.49
N PHE A 506 -11.41 8.34 -20.46
CA PHE A 506 -10.81 9.56 -19.89
C PHE A 506 -9.30 9.43 -19.75
#